data_AF-A0A7Y0SIR0-F1
#
_entry.id   AF-A0A7Y0SIR0-F1
#
_cell.length_a   1.000
_cell.length_b   1.000
_cell.length_c   1.000
_cell.angle_alpha   90.00
_cell.angle_beta   90.00
_cell.angle_gamma   90.00
#
_symmetry.space_group_name_H-M   'P 1'
#
loop_
_entity.id
_entity.type
_entity.pdbx_description
1 polymer ?
#
loop_
_entity_poly.entity_id
_entity_poly.type
_entity_poly.pdbx_seq_one_letter_code
_entity_poly.pdbx_strand_id
1 'polypeptide(L)'
;MKGSTGANLDIMARGVLWQHGIDYKCGTGHGVGICLNVHEGPQNFSQSHHEVELKPGMVITNEPGAYREGEYGVRIENILK
;
A
#
# COMPACT_ATOMS: atom_id res chain seq x y z
N MET A 1 1.79 -7.03 15.70
CA MET A 1 0.72 -6.22 15.05
C MET A 1 -0.56 -7.05 14.91
N LYS A 2 -1.04 -7.67 15.99
CA LYS A 2 -2.30 -8.44 15.95
C LYS A 2 -3.47 -7.46 16.01
N GLY A 3 -4.50 -7.66 15.19
CA GLY A 3 -5.64 -6.76 15.07
C GLY A 3 -5.40 -5.52 14.19
N SER A 4 -4.19 -5.35 13.64
CA SER A 4 -3.90 -4.23 12.75
C SER A 4 -4.47 -4.47 11.35
N THR A 5 -5.04 -3.43 10.77
CA THR A 5 -5.49 -3.40 9.37
C THR A 5 -4.45 -2.74 8.48
N GLY A 6 -4.65 -2.87 7.18
CA GLY A 6 -3.90 -2.15 6.16
C GLY A 6 -3.75 -0.66 6.40
N ALA A 7 -4.87 -0.01 6.75
CA ALA A 7 -4.93 1.42 6.98
C ALA A 7 -4.09 1.86 8.19
N ASN A 8 -3.89 1.00 9.19
CA ASN A 8 -3.00 1.32 10.30
C ASN A 8 -1.53 1.41 9.87
N LEU A 9 -1.14 0.72 8.79
CA LEU A 9 0.25 0.58 8.35
C LEU A 9 0.60 1.45 7.13
N ASP A 10 -0.40 1.87 6.34
CA ASP A 10 -0.23 2.73 5.16
C ASP A 10 0.56 4.02 5.47
N ILE A 11 0.37 4.58 6.66
CA ILE A 11 1.10 5.76 7.14
C ILE A 11 2.63 5.56 7.19
N MET A 12 3.13 4.33 7.37
CA MET A 12 4.57 4.08 7.47
C MET A 12 5.29 4.35 6.15
N ALA A 13 4.63 4.11 5.01
CA ALA A 13 5.18 4.45 3.70
C ALA A 13 5.05 5.94 3.38
N ARG A 14 3.93 6.56 3.80
CA ARG A 14 3.66 7.99 3.55
C ARG A 14 4.44 8.94 4.43
N GLY A 15 4.71 8.57 5.68
CA GLY A 15 5.21 9.48 6.71
C GLY A 15 6.49 10.21 6.32
N VAL A 16 7.41 9.54 5.62
CA VAL A 16 8.64 10.16 5.10
C VAL A 16 8.34 11.16 3.99
N LEU A 17 7.42 10.85 3.06
CA LEU A 17 7.03 11.77 1.98
C LEU A 17 6.28 12.99 2.53
N TRP A 18 5.43 12.79 3.52
CA TRP A 18 4.66 13.87 4.16
C TRP A 18 5.54 14.88 4.89
N GLN A 19 6.69 14.46 5.44
CA GLN A 19 7.68 15.39 5.99
C GLN A 19 8.21 16.39 4.95
N HIS A 20 8.10 16.05 3.67
CA HIS A 20 8.48 16.91 2.55
C HIS A 20 7.26 17.52 1.82
N GLY A 21 6.05 17.38 2.37
CA GLY A 21 4.82 17.89 1.74
C GLY A 21 4.43 17.16 0.44
N ILE A 22 4.93 15.94 0.23
CA ILE A 22 4.67 15.11 -0.95
C ILE A 22 3.67 14.03 -0.57
N ASP A 23 2.69 13.76 -1.43
CA ASP A 23 1.76 12.63 -1.29
C ASP A 23 1.51 11.93 -2.64
N TYR A 24 0.96 10.71 -2.60
CA TYR A 24 0.55 9.96 -3.78
C TYR A 24 -0.92 9.57 -3.72
N LYS A 25 -1.59 9.63 -4.87
CA LYS A 25 -3.06 9.60 -5.00
C LYS A 25 -3.64 8.19 -5.15
N CYS A 26 -2.93 7.17 -4.65
CA CYS A 26 -3.36 5.76 -4.66
C CYS A 26 -3.04 5.10 -3.31
N GLY A 27 -3.46 3.85 -3.11
CA GLY A 27 -3.00 3.04 -1.96
C GLY A 27 -1.50 2.76 -2.03
N THR A 28 -0.91 2.40 -0.89
CA THR A 28 0.47 1.91 -0.80
C THR A 28 0.61 0.49 -1.33
N GLY A 29 -0.47 -0.29 -1.37
CA GLY A 29 -0.44 -1.63 -1.93
C GLY A 29 -1.78 -2.35 -1.87
N HIS A 30 -1.85 -3.51 -2.48
CA HIS A 30 -3.05 -4.33 -2.62
C HIS A 30 -2.72 -5.82 -2.48
N GLY A 31 -3.72 -6.65 -2.17
CA GLY A 31 -3.53 -8.09 -2.18
C GLY A 31 -3.31 -8.64 -3.60
N VAL A 32 -2.65 -9.79 -3.72
CA VAL A 32 -2.36 -10.47 -4.99
C VAL A 32 -2.80 -11.91 -4.90
N GLY A 33 -3.65 -12.35 -5.84
CA GLY A 33 -4.12 -13.72 -5.93
C GLY A 33 -3.15 -14.66 -6.64
N ILE A 34 -3.21 -15.96 -6.31
CA ILE A 34 -2.38 -16.99 -6.96
C ILE A 34 -3.10 -17.49 -8.21
N CYS A 35 -2.58 -17.13 -9.40
CA CYS A 35 -3.24 -17.40 -10.68
C CYS A 35 -4.67 -16.83 -10.77
N LEU A 36 -4.95 -15.77 -10.01
CA LEU A 36 -6.22 -15.03 -9.96
C LEU A 36 -5.96 -13.55 -10.28
N ASN A 37 -6.71 -12.64 -9.67
CA ASN A 37 -6.59 -11.21 -9.94
C ASN A 37 -5.28 -10.65 -9.37
N VAL A 38 -4.63 -9.77 -10.13
CA VAL A 38 -3.46 -9.01 -9.65
C VAL A 38 -3.85 -8.07 -8.51
N HIS A 39 -5.04 -7.47 -8.57
CA HIS A 39 -5.66 -6.71 -7.49
C HIS A 39 -6.71 -7.58 -6.79
N GLU A 40 -6.36 -8.16 -5.65
CA GLU A 40 -7.23 -9.04 -4.89
C GLU A 40 -7.46 -8.49 -3.48
N GLY A 41 -8.74 -8.30 -3.14
CA GLY A 41 -9.14 -7.96 -1.78
C GLY A 41 -9.27 -9.20 -0.88
N PRO A 42 -9.66 -9.01 0.40
CA PRO A 42 -10.12 -7.74 0.97
C PRO A 42 -9.00 -6.93 1.65
N GLN A 43 -7.79 -7.48 1.81
CA GLN A 43 -6.64 -6.77 2.39
C GLN A 43 -5.96 -5.81 1.40
N ASN A 44 -5.49 -4.67 1.89
CA ASN A 44 -4.67 -3.72 1.14
C ASN A 44 -3.81 -2.89 2.11
N PHE A 45 -2.93 -2.04 1.61
CA PHE A 45 -2.38 -0.91 2.35
C PHE A 45 -2.91 0.37 1.70
N SER A 46 -3.86 1.03 2.35
CA SER A 46 -4.45 2.26 1.83
C SER A 46 -4.99 3.14 2.94
N GLN A 47 -5.20 4.43 2.66
CA GLN A 47 -5.86 5.34 3.60
C GLN A 47 -7.37 5.02 3.74
N SER A 48 -7.95 4.27 2.79
CA SER A 48 -9.32 3.82 2.87
C SER A 48 -9.50 2.89 4.07
N HIS A 49 -10.49 3.17 4.90
CA HIS A 49 -10.71 2.39 6.11
C HIS A 49 -11.35 1.05 5.75
N HIS A 50 -10.54 -0.01 5.78
CA HIS A 50 -10.99 -1.40 5.68
C HIS A 50 -10.81 -2.09 7.04
N GLU A 51 -11.86 -2.70 7.57
CA GLU A 51 -11.85 -3.43 8.85
C GLU A 51 -11.29 -4.86 8.71
N VAL A 52 -10.37 -5.07 7.76
CA VAL A 52 -9.77 -6.37 7.48
C VAL A 52 -8.44 -6.45 8.23
N GLU A 53 -8.38 -7.34 9.22
CA GLU A 53 -7.14 -7.66 9.92
C GLU A 53 -6.13 -8.31 8.96
N LEU A 54 -4.88 -7.84 9.00
CA LEU A 54 -3.77 -8.47 8.31
C LEU A 54 -3.38 -9.78 9.00
N LYS A 55 -3.31 -10.87 8.25
CA LYS A 55 -3.01 -12.21 8.76
C LYS A 55 -1.80 -12.84 8.07
N PRO A 56 -1.00 -13.65 8.78
CA PRO A 56 0.08 -14.41 8.16
C PRO A 56 -0.41 -15.22 6.94
N GLY A 57 0.38 -15.24 5.88
CA GLY A 57 0.06 -15.93 4.62
C GLY A 57 -0.69 -15.08 3.58
N MET A 58 -1.14 -13.87 3.93
CA MET A 58 -1.61 -12.90 2.94
C MET A 58 -0.44 -12.41 2.09
N VAL A 59 -0.66 -12.32 0.78
CA VAL A 59 0.30 -11.77 -0.20
C VAL A 59 -0.17 -10.37 -0.58
N ILE A 60 0.70 -9.37 -0.41
CA ILE A 60 0.36 -7.94 -0.61
C ILE A 60 1.53 -7.21 -1.28
N THR A 61 1.26 -6.27 -2.19
CA THR A 61 2.27 -5.35 -2.72
C THR A 61 2.66 -4.28 -1.69
N ASN A 62 3.86 -3.72 -1.85
CA ASN A 62 4.31 -2.50 -1.19
C ASN A 62 4.95 -1.61 -2.25
N GLU A 63 4.24 -0.55 -2.62
CA GLU A 63 4.47 0.22 -3.85
C GLU A 63 4.30 1.75 -3.68
N PRO A 64 4.94 2.39 -2.68
CA PRO A 64 4.88 3.84 -2.53
C PRO A 64 5.44 4.54 -3.78
N GLY A 65 4.90 5.72 -4.07
CA GLY A 65 5.34 6.53 -5.20
C GLY A 65 5.38 8.02 -4.90
N ALA A 66 6.10 8.75 -5.75
CA ALA A 66 6.13 10.21 -5.77
C ALA A 66 6.11 10.68 -7.22
N TYR A 67 5.22 11.63 -7.53
CA TYR A 67 4.97 12.08 -8.90
C TYR A 67 5.00 13.61 -8.94
N ARG A 68 5.87 14.17 -9.79
CA ARG A 68 5.97 15.60 -10.06
C ARG A 68 5.39 15.89 -11.43
N GLU A 69 4.28 16.62 -11.44
CA GLU A 69 3.52 16.93 -12.65
C GLU A 69 4.39 17.62 -13.71
N GLY A 70 4.28 17.17 -14.96
CA GLY A 70 5.04 17.72 -16.08
C GLY A 70 6.53 17.35 -16.11
N GLU A 71 7.03 16.59 -15.13
CA GLU A 71 8.47 16.30 -15.00
C GLU A 71 8.76 14.80 -14.93
N TYR A 72 8.56 14.15 -13.77
CA TYR A 72 8.95 12.76 -13.55
C TYR A 72 8.10 12.09 -12.47
N GLY A 73 8.19 10.76 -12.40
CA GLY A 73 7.57 9.94 -11.37
C GLY A 73 8.45 8.76 -10.98
N VAL A 74 8.36 8.36 -9.72
CA VAL A 74 9.07 7.20 -9.18
C VAL A 74 8.09 6.35 -8.40
N ARG A 75 8.13 5.04 -8.61
CA ARG A 75 7.47 4.02 -7.79
C ARG A 75 8.44 2.87 -7.58
N ILE A 76 8.50 2.35 -6.37
CA ILE A 76 9.31 1.17 -6.03
C ILE A 76 8.35 0.14 -5.46
N GLU A 77 8.20 -0.99 -6.15
CA GLU A 77 7.17 -1.99 -5.89
C GLU A 77 7.78 -3.36 -5.66
N ASN A 78 7.40 -4.00 -4.56
CA ASN A 78 7.72 -5.38 -4.22
C ASN A 78 6.48 -6.14 -3.75
N ILE A 79 6.51 -7.47 -3.83
CA ILE A 79 5.51 -8.35 -3.24
C ILE A 79 6.03 -8.87 -1.89
N LEU A 80 5.20 -8.76 -0.85
CA LEU A 80 5.45 -9.28 0.50
C LEU A 80 4.65 -10.58 0.72
N LYS A 81 5.27 -11.57 1.37
CA LYS A 81 4.66 -12.86 1.72
C LYS A 81 5.07 -13.29 3.13
#